data_AF-A0A1Y5GP62-F1
#
_entry.id   AF-A0A1Y5GP62-F1
#
_cell.length_a   1.000
_cell.length_b   1.000
_cell.length_c   1.000
_cell.angle_alpha   90.00
_cell.angle_beta   90.00
_cell.angle_gamma   90.00
#
_symmetry.space_group_name_H-M   'P 1'
#
loop_
_entity.id
_entity.type
_entity.pdbx_description
1 polymer ?
#
loop_
_entity_poly.entity_id
_entity_poly.type
_entity_poly.pdbx_seq_one_letter_code
_entity_poly.pdbx_strand_id
1 'polypeptide(L)'
;MNRLNLFAVLICTALLAACGGSGGEPAPTVNKAPIVTMESTLTIDSGASITLSAAVSDPEGDLISIAWQADNQSVSFSNRNESSTLVTFPATSVDLVIIITIVATDNHGNSSQKSITANLQASTGSNEAPIITMASEQQALGGQSIVLIATVQDPQGDNVTVEWHTASTDITFSDKNSLTPSLTLPDVVSELSASITLTATDEQNNQSEKTLQLTIMSPHLG
;
A
#
# COMPACT_ATOMS: atom_id res chain seq x y z
N MET A 1 -52.44 92.91 -36.07
CA MET A 1 -51.93 91.53 -35.90
C MET A 1 -52.83 90.84 -34.87
N ASN A 2 -53.83 90.08 -35.36
CA ASN A 2 -53.93 88.60 -35.29
C ASN A 2 -54.27 88.10 -33.88
N ARG A 3 -55.52 87.75 -33.57
CA ARG A 3 -56.32 86.53 -33.91
C ARG A 3 -56.17 85.41 -32.87
N LEU A 4 -57.33 85.06 -32.29
CA LEU A 4 -57.87 83.71 -32.04
C LEU A 4 -57.03 82.70 -31.22
N ASN A 5 -57.55 82.21 -30.07
CA ASN A 5 -58.05 80.83 -29.98
C ASN A 5 -58.58 80.41 -28.60
N LEU A 6 -59.68 79.66 -28.72
CA LEU A 6 -60.38 78.76 -27.81
C LEU A 6 -59.47 77.62 -27.33
N PHE A 7 -59.52 77.22 -26.05
CA PHE A 7 -59.20 75.84 -25.65
C PHE A 7 -60.08 75.39 -24.47
N ALA A 8 -60.67 74.21 -24.67
CA ALA A 8 -61.58 73.53 -23.77
C ALA A 8 -60.84 72.93 -22.55
N VAL A 9 -61.50 72.95 -21.39
CA VAL A 9 -61.09 72.21 -20.19
C VAL A 9 -61.92 70.92 -20.13
N LEU A 10 -61.26 69.78 -20.33
CA LEU A 10 -61.75 68.46 -19.94
C LEU A 10 -60.54 67.57 -19.64
N ILE A 11 -60.23 67.33 -18.37
CA ILE A 11 -59.35 66.24 -17.94
C ILE A 11 -59.95 65.58 -16.70
N CYS A 12 -60.35 64.33 -16.90
CA CYS A 12 -60.83 63.37 -15.92
C CYS A 12 -59.76 63.07 -14.86
N THR A 13 -60.13 63.13 -13.58
CA THR A 13 -59.38 62.54 -12.47
C THR A 13 -59.63 61.03 -12.42
N ALA A 14 -58.64 60.23 -12.81
CA ALA A 14 -58.63 58.78 -12.64
C ALA A 14 -58.12 58.43 -11.24
N LEU A 15 -58.95 57.73 -10.46
CA LEU A 15 -58.58 57.09 -9.20
C LEU A 15 -57.64 55.91 -9.49
N LEU A 16 -56.38 56.00 -9.08
CA LEU A 16 -55.48 54.85 -9.05
C LEU A 16 -55.84 53.96 -7.86
N ALA A 17 -56.44 52.80 -8.16
CA ALA A 17 -56.53 51.69 -7.22
C ALA A 17 -55.12 51.12 -6.99
N ALA A 18 -54.59 51.27 -5.77
CA ALA A 18 -53.39 50.59 -5.34
C ALA A 18 -53.71 49.09 -5.18
N CYS A 19 -53.32 48.29 -6.17
CA CYS A 19 -53.36 46.84 -6.09
C CYS A 19 -52.22 46.38 -5.17
N GLY A 20 -52.56 45.73 -4.06
CA GLY A 20 -51.61 45.13 -3.13
C GLY A 20 -50.82 44.02 -3.81
N GLY A 21 -49.52 44.25 -3.99
CA GLY A 21 -48.56 43.22 -4.37
C GLY A 21 -48.32 42.28 -3.20
N SER A 22 -48.99 41.12 -3.22
CA SER A 22 -48.67 39.97 -2.38
C SER A 22 -47.33 39.39 -2.81
N GLY A 23 -46.23 39.95 -2.29
CA GLY A 23 -44.91 39.35 -2.36
C GLY A 23 -44.90 38.07 -1.53
N GLY A 24 -45.24 36.95 -2.16
CA GLY A 24 -44.98 35.63 -1.58
C GLY A 24 -43.47 35.45 -1.53
N GLU A 25 -42.90 35.53 -0.34
CA GLU A 25 -41.51 35.16 -0.10
C GLU A 25 -41.34 33.70 -0.57
N PRO A 26 -40.38 33.39 -1.45
CA PRO A 26 -40.16 32.02 -1.89
C PRO A 26 -39.88 31.15 -0.67
N ALA A 27 -40.56 30.00 -0.58
CA ALA A 27 -40.33 29.02 0.48
C ALA A 27 -38.82 28.68 0.58
N PRO A 28 -38.28 28.49 1.79
CA PRO A 28 -36.86 28.19 1.95
C PRO A 28 -36.50 26.93 1.15
N THR A 29 -35.46 27.04 0.31
CA THR A 29 -34.95 25.91 -0.47
C THR A 29 -34.23 24.94 0.47
N VAL A 30 -34.54 23.65 0.37
CA VAL A 30 -33.84 22.59 1.14
C VAL A 30 -32.39 22.48 0.62
N ASN A 31 -31.41 22.52 1.53
CA ASN A 31 -30.00 22.39 1.18
C ASN A 31 -29.70 21.02 0.56
N LYS A 32 -28.83 20.97 -0.45
CA LYS A 32 -28.46 19.71 -1.12
C LYS A 32 -27.08 19.25 -0.65
N ALA A 33 -26.81 17.97 -0.85
CA ALA A 33 -25.48 17.44 -0.61
C ALA A 33 -24.50 17.85 -1.72
N PRO A 34 -23.19 17.90 -1.41
CA PRO A 34 -22.14 18.05 -2.41
C PRO A 34 -22.23 17.02 -3.53
N ILE A 35 -21.70 17.35 -4.70
CA ILE A 35 -21.55 16.46 -5.85
C ILE A 35 -20.08 16.06 -5.95
N VAL A 36 -19.79 14.76 -6.05
CA VAL A 36 -18.44 14.22 -6.21
C VAL A 36 -18.33 13.44 -7.53
N THR A 37 -17.36 13.80 -8.35
CA THR A 37 -17.03 13.11 -9.60
C THR A 37 -15.58 12.67 -9.59
N MET A 38 -15.34 11.39 -9.89
CA MET A 38 -14.02 10.79 -10.02
C MET A 38 -14.13 9.52 -10.89
N GLU A 39 -12.98 9.00 -11.30
CA GLU A 39 -12.88 7.72 -12.01
C GLU A 39 -13.50 6.57 -11.19
N SER A 40 -14.09 5.58 -11.87
CA SER A 40 -14.70 4.43 -11.20
C SER A 40 -13.73 3.28 -10.95
N THR A 41 -12.67 3.17 -11.76
CA THR A 41 -11.72 2.07 -11.69
C THR A 41 -10.31 2.51 -12.10
N LEU A 42 -9.28 1.92 -11.52
CA LEU A 42 -7.88 2.06 -11.94
C LEU A 42 -7.22 0.68 -11.97
N THR A 43 -6.19 0.56 -12.79
CA THR A 43 -5.23 -0.55 -12.75
C THR A 43 -3.87 0.04 -12.45
N ILE A 44 -3.19 -0.50 -11.44
CA ILE A 44 -1.93 0.04 -10.92
C ILE A 44 -1.00 -1.10 -10.55
N ASP A 45 0.30 -0.88 -10.67
CA ASP A 45 1.30 -1.87 -10.24
C ASP A 45 1.41 -1.89 -8.71
N SER A 46 1.65 -3.08 -8.18
CA SER A 46 2.04 -3.31 -6.79
C SER A 46 3.11 -2.31 -6.32
N GLY A 47 2.89 -1.70 -5.15
CA GLY A 47 3.82 -0.73 -4.55
C GLY A 47 3.82 0.67 -5.18
N ALA A 48 3.04 0.89 -6.24
CA ALA A 48 3.01 2.19 -6.91
C ALA A 48 2.40 3.30 -6.03
N SER A 49 2.79 4.54 -6.34
CA SER A 49 2.15 5.74 -5.80
C SER A 49 1.55 6.55 -6.94
N ILE A 50 0.30 6.99 -6.79
CA ILE A 50 -0.41 7.80 -7.78
C ILE A 50 -1.15 8.95 -7.11
N THR A 51 -1.36 10.03 -7.86
CA THR A 51 -2.22 11.13 -7.41
C THR A 51 -3.67 10.83 -7.77
N LEU A 52 -4.54 10.68 -6.77
CA LEU A 52 -5.98 10.65 -6.98
C LEU A 52 -6.54 12.06 -6.91
N SER A 53 -7.50 12.36 -7.78
CA SER A 53 -8.19 13.65 -7.79
C SER A 53 -9.68 13.45 -8.02
N ALA A 54 -10.48 14.20 -7.27
CA ALA A 54 -11.94 14.24 -7.40
C ALA A 54 -12.40 15.68 -7.65
N ALA A 55 -13.35 15.85 -8.56
CA ALA A 55 -14.07 17.11 -8.72
C ALA A 55 -15.22 17.14 -7.70
N VAL A 56 -15.18 18.12 -6.81
CA VAL A 56 -16.16 18.29 -5.73
C VAL A 56 -16.77 19.68 -5.82
N SER A 57 -18.10 19.77 -5.81
CA SER A 57 -18.84 21.02 -5.92
C SER A 57 -20.15 20.95 -5.13
N ASP A 58 -20.57 22.06 -4.56
CA ASP A 58 -21.85 22.18 -3.88
C ASP A 58 -22.82 23.03 -4.72
N PRO A 59 -24.10 22.63 -4.91
CA PRO A 59 -25.03 23.36 -5.76
C PRO A 59 -25.38 24.77 -5.25
N GLU A 60 -25.36 24.95 -3.93
CA GLU A 60 -25.63 26.21 -3.25
C GLU A 60 -24.34 27.02 -2.98
N GLY A 61 -23.17 26.42 -3.23
CA GLY A 61 -21.86 27.04 -3.07
C GLY A 61 -21.33 26.97 -1.63
N ASP A 62 -21.86 26.05 -0.84
CA ASP A 62 -21.47 25.81 0.54
C ASP A 62 -20.00 25.40 0.68
N LEU A 63 -19.46 25.57 1.89
CA LEU A 63 -18.12 25.09 2.22
C LEU A 63 -18.16 23.57 2.36
N ILE A 64 -17.20 22.90 1.71
CA ILE A 64 -17.13 21.44 1.65
C ILE A 64 -15.90 20.95 2.41
N SER A 65 -16.11 19.96 3.28
CA SER A 65 -15.08 19.16 3.91
C SER A 65 -14.93 17.81 3.21
N ILE A 66 -13.70 17.35 3.04
CA ILE A 66 -13.36 16.10 2.34
C ILE A 66 -12.69 15.12 3.31
N ALA A 67 -12.97 13.83 3.14
CA ALA A 67 -12.28 12.74 3.81
C ALA A 67 -12.06 11.55 2.85
N TRP A 68 -10.80 11.15 2.69
CA TRP A 68 -10.42 9.92 1.99
C TRP A 68 -10.23 8.74 2.95
N GLN A 69 -10.74 7.58 2.54
CA GLN A 69 -10.58 6.29 3.23
C GLN A 69 -10.28 5.17 2.24
N ALA A 70 -9.63 4.10 2.72
CA ALA A 70 -9.43 2.85 1.99
C ALA A 70 -9.88 1.69 2.87
N ASP A 71 -10.37 0.62 2.24
CA ASP A 71 -10.69 -0.65 2.92
C ASP A 71 -9.43 -1.47 3.30
N ASN A 72 -8.29 -1.12 2.71
CA ASN A 72 -6.98 -1.70 3.02
C ASN A 72 -6.12 -0.73 3.86
N GLN A 73 -5.70 -1.16 5.04
CA GLN A 73 -4.93 -0.35 6.00
C GLN A 73 -3.50 -0.04 5.55
N SER A 74 -2.93 -0.83 4.63
CA SER A 74 -1.59 -0.62 4.08
C SER A 74 -1.57 0.49 3.02
N VAL A 75 -2.74 1.02 2.62
CA VAL A 75 -2.83 2.20 1.76
C VAL A 75 -2.58 3.46 2.58
N SER A 76 -1.64 4.28 2.13
CA SER A 76 -1.34 5.56 2.76
C SER A 76 -1.71 6.74 1.86
N PHE A 77 -2.05 7.86 2.48
CA PHE A 77 -2.49 9.10 1.83
C PHE A 77 -1.61 10.24 2.35
N SER A 78 -1.10 11.10 1.47
CA SER A 78 -0.32 12.28 1.88
C SER A 78 -1.18 13.29 2.64
N ASN A 79 -2.42 13.49 2.21
CA ASN A 79 -3.42 14.30 2.90
C ASN A 79 -4.82 13.72 2.64
N ARG A 80 -5.59 13.42 3.69
CA ARG A 80 -6.94 12.85 3.55
C ARG A 80 -8.03 13.89 3.33
N ASN A 81 -7.70 15.18 3.41
CA ASN A 81 -8.67 16.27 3.47
C ASN A 81 -8.64 17.20 2.25
N GLU A 82 -7.86 16.85 1.22
CA GLU A 82 -7.80 17.58 -0.04
C GLU A 82 -8.51 16.83 -1.16
N SER A 83 -9.04 17.56 -2.14
CA SER A 83 -9.67 16.96 -3.33
C SER A 83 -8.67 16.26 -4.26
N SER A 84 -7.37 16.54 -4.08
CA SER A 84 -6.25 15.86 -4.74
C SER A 84 -5.27 15.35 -3.68
N THR A 85 -4.83 14.10 -3.78
CA THR A 85 -3.94 13.49 -2.77
C THR A 85 -3.05 12.42 -3.38
N LEU A 86 -1.82 12.31 -2.88
CA LEU A 86 -0.92 11.22 -3.26
C LEU A 86 -1.32 9.98 -2.45
N VAL A 87 -1.55 8.88 -3.14
CA VAL A 87 -1.90 7.58 -2.55
C VAL A 87 -0.81 6.58 -2.87
N THR A 88 -0.26 5.96 -1.84
CA THR A 88 0.72 4.86 -1.98
C THR A 88 0.06 3.54 -1.64
N PHE A 89 0.15 2.60 -2.57
CA PHE A 89 -0.43 1.26 -2.47
C PHE A 89 0.59 0.26 -1.91
N PRO A 90 0.15 -0.83 -1.25
CA PRO A 90 1.05 -1.84 -0.74
C PRO A 90 1.80 -2.56 -1.88
N ALA A 91 2.98 -3.08 -1.58
CA ALA A 91 3.58 -4.11 -2.40
C ALA A 91 2.89 -5.46 -2.14
N THR A 92 2.68 -6.26 -3.18
CA THR A 92 2.01 -7.56 -3.13
C THR A 92 2.50 -8.48 -4.26
N SER A 93 2.63 -9.77 -3.94
CA SER A 93 2.94 -10.85 -4.89
C SER A 93 1.67 -11.49 -5.48
N VAL A 94 0.49 -11.05 -5.06
CA VAL A 94 -0.81 -11.47 -5.60
C VAL A 94 -1.64 -10.26 -6.02
N ASP A 95 -2.50 -10.43 -7.01
CA ASP A 95 -3.43 -9.38 -7.43
C ASP A 95 -4.37 -9.01 -6.27
N LEU A 96 -4.57 -7.71 -6.04
CA LEU A 96 -5.47 -7.20 -5.02
C LEU A 96 -6.52 -6.26 -5.61
N VAL A 97 -7.71 -6.27 -5.01
CA VAL A 97 -8.76 -5.29 -5.29
C VAL A 97 -8.92 -4.42 -4.04
N ILE A 98 -8.72 -3.12 -4.18
CA ILE A 98 -8.79 -2.14 -3.09
C ILE A 98 -9.85 -1.09 -3.43
N ILE A 99 -10.73 -0.78 -2.47
CA ILE A 99 -11.75 0.25 -2.62
C ILE A 99 -11.31 1.51 -1.88
N ILE A 100 -11.11 2.60 -2.62
CA ILE A 100 -10.88 3.92 -2.06
C ILE A 100 -12.18 4.72 -2.14
N THR A 101 -12.57 5.35 -1.03
CA THR A 101 -13.78 6.15 -0.95
C THR A 101 -13.43 7.58 -0.53
N ILE A 102 -14.04 8.54 -1.21
CA ILE A 102 -14.08 9.95 -0.81
C ILE A 102 -15.47 10.28 -0.30
N VAL A 103 -15.53 10.95 0.85
CA VAL A 103 -16.74 11.53 1.42
C VAL A 103 -16.60 13.05 1.38
N ALA A 104 -17.61 13.74 0.85
CA ALA A 104 -17.71 15.19 0.83
C ALA A 104 -18.92 15.61 1.67
N THR A 105 -18.72 16.50 2.65
CA THR A 105 -19.78 16.98 3.56
C THR A 105 -19.80 18.49 3.57
N ASP A 106 -20.99 19.09 3.35
CA ASP A 106 -21.19 20.54 3.41
C ASP A 106 -21.22 21.06 4.87
N ASN A 107 -21.24 22.39 5.04
CA ASN A 107 -21.33 23.02 6.36
C ASN A 107 -22.75 22.99 6.98
N HIS A 108 -23.71 22.34 6.33
CA HIS A 108 -25.05 22.06 6.85
C HIS A 108 -25.21 20.60 7.28
N GLY A 109 -24.20 19.75 7.05
CA GLY A 109 -24.17 18.35 7.42
C GLY A 109 -24.69 17.39 6.35
N ASN A 110 -25.02 17.83 5.13
CA ASN A 110 -25.35 16.89 4.06
C ASN A 110 -24.06 16.33 3.46
N SER A 111 -24.08 15.04 3.13
CA SER A 111 -22.91 14.34 2.62
C SER A 111 -23.21 13.55 1.35
N SER A 112 -22.21 13.44 0.48
CA SER A 112 -22.17 12.46 -0.60
C SER A 112 -20.85 11.70 -0.58
N GLN A 113 -20.84 10.53 -1.22
CA GLN A 113 -19.65 9.71 -1.33
C GLN A 113 -19.49 9.13 -2.73
N LYS A 114 -18.24 8.89 -3.11
CA LYS A 114 -17.89 8.18 -4.34
C LYS A 114 -16.72 7.25 -4.05
N SER A 115 -16.71 6.11 -4.74
CA SER A 115 -15.65 5.11 -4.59
C SER A 115 -15.02 4.80 -5.93
N ILE A 116 -13.75 4.43 -5.87
CA ILE A 116 -12.95 3.92 -6.98
C ILE A 116 -12.40 2.55 -6.62
N THR A 117 -12.50 1.62 -7.57
CA THR A 117 -11.92 0.29 -7.44
C THR A 117 -10.52 0.28 -8.06
N ALA A 118 -9.49 0.14 -7.22
CA ALA A 118 -8.12 -0.02 -7.65
C ALA A 118 -7.80 -1.53 -7.79
N ASN A 119 -7.54 -1.97 -9.02
CA ASN A 119 -7.03 -3.30 -9.32
C ASN A 119 -5.50 -3.24 -9.29
N LEU A 120 -4.92 -3.69 -8.19
CA LEU A 120 -3.48 -3.72 -7.98
C LEU A 120 -2.93 -5.00 -8.60
N GLN A 121 -2.15 -4.84 -9.66
CA GLN A 121 -1.49 -5.96 -10.33
C GLN A 121 -0.29 -6.40 -9.50
N ALA A 122 -0.19 -7.69 -9.24
CA ALA A 122 0.96 -8.29 -8.59
C ALA A 122 2.26 -7.84 -9.27
N SER A 123 3.33 -7.67 -8.51
CA SER A 123 4.64 -7.51 -9.14
C SER A 123 5.03 -8.85 -9.76
N THR A 124 4.78 -9.03 -11.07
CA THR A 124 5.05 -10.27 -11.79
C THR A 124 6.50 -10.37 -12.29
N GLY A 125 7.46 -9.77 -11.59
CA GLY A 125 8.82 -10.30 -11.68
C GLY A 125 8.77 -11.76 -11.24
N SER A 126 9.49 -12.68 -11.90
CA SER A 126 9.65 -14.03 -11.33
C SER A 126 10.14 -13.84 -9.90
N ASN A 127 9.45 -14.42 -8.91
CA ASN A 127 10.03 -14.46 -7.58
C ASN A 127 11.35 -15.22 -7.68
N GLU A 128 12.41 -14.63 -7.15
CA GLU A 128 13.73 -15.23 -7.21
C GLU A 128 13.97 -15.98 -5.92
N ALA A 129 14.68 -17.11 -5.98
CA ALA A 129 15.03 -17.80 -4.75
C ALA A 129 15.96 -16.92 -3.88
N PRO A 130 15.94 -17.09 -2.55
CA PRO A 130 16.85 -16.39 -1.65
C PRO A 130 18.32 -16.61 -2.03
N ILE A 131 19.19 -15.66 -1.74
CA ILE A 131 20.63 -15.74 -2.02
C ILE A 131 21.38 -16.08 -0.74
N ILE A 132 22.07 -17.23 -0.70
CA ILE A 132 22.88 -17.67 0.43
C ILE A 132 24.35 -17.27 0.25
N THR A 133 24.90 -16.55 1.22
CA THR A 133 26.33 -16.23 1.33
C THR A 133 26.94 -16.88 2.57
N MET A 134 27.91 -17.76 2.35
CA MET A 134 28.68 -18.48 3.38
C MET A 134 29.97 -19.02 2.75
N ALA A 135 30.90 -19.50 3.59
CA ALA A 135 32.12 -20.17 3.13
C ALA A 135 31.80 -21.44 2.33
N SER A 136 32.59 -21.73 1.29
CA SER A 136 32.51 -22.98 0.52
C SER A 136 33.34 -24.09 1.13
N GLU A 137 34.39 -23.74 1.87
CA GLU A 137 35.33 -24.68 2.48
C GLU A 137 35.73 -24.19 3.88
N GLN A 138 35.91 -25.12 4.81
CA GLN A 138 36.39 -24.84 6.16
C GLN A 138 37.16 -26.05 6.70
N GLN A 139 38.10 -25.80 7.61
CA GLN A 139 38.80 -26.84 8.34
C GLN A 139 38.59 -26.66 9.84
N ALA A 140 38.50 -27.79 10.56
CA ALA A 140 38.36 -27.81 12.00
C ALA A 140 39.00 -29.06 12.59
N LEU A 141 39.31 -29.03 13.88
CA LEU A 141 39.78 -30.23 14.59
C LEU A 141 38.59 -31.08 15.04
N GLY A 142 38.74 -32.40 14.96
CA GLY A 142 37.77 -33.34 15.53
C GLY A 142 37.60 -33.13 17.04
N GLY A 143 36.40 -33.45 17.54
CA GLY A 143 36.03 -33.31 18.96
C GLY A 143 35.72 -31.88 19.42
N GLN A 144 35.85 -30.89 18.53
CA GLN A 144 35.56 -29.49 18.83
C GLN A 144 34.18 -29.06 18.33
N SER A 145 33.69 -27.93 18.85
CA SER A 145 32.55 -27.21 18.26
C SER A 145 33.03 -26.00 17.45
N ILE A 146 32.45 -25.80 16.28
CA ILE A 146 32.64 -24.61 15.45
C ILE A 146 31.32 -23.84 15.32
N VAL A 147 31.39 -22.57 14.92
CA VAL A 147 30.20 -21.77 14.59
C VAL A 147 30.14 -21.62 13.07
N LEU A 148 29.00 -21.97 12.49
CA LEU A 148 28.71 -21.66 11.08
C LEU A 148 28.21 -20.24 10.97
N ILE A 149 28.53 -19.54 9.89
CA ILE A 149 28.03 -18.19 9.62
C ILE A 149 27.52 -18.17 8.19
N ALA A 150 26.23 -17.90 8.05
CA ALA A 150 25.59 -17.64 6.77
C ALA A 150 24.82 -16.32 6.82
N THR A 151 24.69 -15.66 5.67
CA THR A 151 23.75 -14.57 5.46
C THR A 151 22.83 -14.94 4.32
N VAL A 152 21.55 -14.63 4.45
CA VAL A 152 20.55 -14.90 3.44
C VAL A 152 19.80 -13.61 3.13
N GLN A 153 19.61 -13.33 1.85
CA GLN A 153 18.87 -12.18 1.37
C GLN A 153 17.92 -12.62 0.26
N ASP A 154 16.65 -12.29 0.41
CA ASP A 154 15.68 -12.43 -0.66
C ASP A 154 15.72 -11.18 -1.59
N PRO A 155 15.80 -11.34 -2.92
CA PRO A 155 15.86 -10.20 -3.84
C PRO A 155 14.61 -9.31 -3.80
N GLN A 156 13.44 -9.88 -3.50
CA GLN A 156 12.16 -9.19 -3.39
C GLN A 156 11.90 -8.69 -1.95
N GLY A 157 12.71 -9.14 -0.99
CA GLY A 157 12.60 -8.79 0.42
C GLY A 157 11.59 -9.66 1.17
N ASP A 158 11.20 -10.80 0.61
CA ASP A 158 10.33 -11.78 1.26
C ASP A 158 11.01 -12.36 2.51
N ASN A 159 10.20 -12.82 3.46
CA ASN A 159 10.74 -13.53 4.62
C ASN A 159 11.31 -14.88 4.18
N VAL A 160 12.42 -15.26 4.80
CA VAL A 160 13.12 -16.49 4.45
C VAL A 160 13.22 -17.43 5.65
N THR A 161 12.86 -18.69 5.42
CA THR A 161 13.13 -19.79 6.35
C THR A 161 14.41 -20.51 5.92
N VAL A 162 15.18 -21.00 6.90
CA VAL A 162 16.43 -21.72 6.63
C VAL A 162 16.47 -23.04 7.38
N GLU A 163 17.15 -24.03 6.81
CA GLU A 163 17.42 -25.28 7.48
C GLU A 163 18.80 -25.85 7.08
N TRP A 164 19.58 -26.28 8.07
CA TRP A 164 20.85 -26.96 7.88
C TRP A 164 20.69 -28.48 7.85
N HIS A 165 21.38 -29.13 6.91
CA HIS A 165 21.44 -30.58 6.78
C HIS A 165 22.86 -31.08 6.57
N THR A 166 23.10 -32.31 7.00
CA THR A 166 24.32 -33.08 6.68
C THR A 166 23.97 -34.55 6.63
N ALA A 167 24.71 -35.31 5.81
CA ALA A 167 24.59 -36.76 5.75
C ALA A 167 25.28 -37.47 6.94
N SER A 168 26.16 -36.77 7.66
CA SER A 168 26.87 -37.34 8.81
C SER A 168 25.95 -37.43 10.03
N THR A 169 25.85 -38.61 10.63
CA THR A 169 25.09 -38.81 11.88
C THR A 169 25.83 -38.34 13.12
N ASP A 170 27.15 -38.17 13.01
CA ASP A 170 28.02 -37.86 14.15
C ASP A 170 28.29 -36.36 14.30
N ILE A 171 27.74 -35.55 13.38
CA ILE A 171 27.78 -34.09 13.42
C ILE A 171 26.42 -33.59 13.91
N THR A 172 26.42 -32.76 14.95
CA THR A 172 25.18 -32.23 15.53
C THR A 172 25.13 -30.70 15.49
N PHE A 173 24.01 -30.15 15.03
CA PHE A 173 23.71 -28.71 15.09
C PHE A 173 23.05 -28.36 16.42
N SER A 174 23.37 -27.20 17.00
CA SER A 174 22.60 -26.66 18.12
C SER A 174 21.20 -26.20 17.71
N ASP A 175 21.07 -25.61 16.53
CA ASP A 175 19.80 -25.20 15.94
C ASP A 175 19.90 -25.23 14.41
N LYS A 176 19.11 -26.09 13.75
CA LYS A 176 19.16 -26.19 12.29
C LYS A 176 18.51 -25.01 11.59
N ASN A 177 17.72 -24.18 12.28
CA ASN A 177 16.98 -23.07 11.69
C ASN A 177 17.61 -21.71 11.98
N SER A 178 18.80 -21.69 12.60
CA SER A 178 19.59 -20.48 12.82
C SER A 178 20.58 -20.24 11.67
N LEU A 179 20.88 -18.96 11.38
CA LEU A 179 21.97 -18.57 10.47
C LEU A 179 23.36 -18.68 11.10
N THR A 180 23.42 -18.84 12.43
CA THR A 180 24.68 -18.91 13.19
C THR A 180 24.73 -20.08 14.19
N PRO A 181 24.43 -21.31 13.78
CA PRO A 181 24.44 -22.43 14.70
C PRO A 181 25.86 -22.86 15.06
N SER A 182 26.02 -23.41 16.25
CA SER A 182 27.19 -24.23 16.57
C SER A 182 27.04 -25.64 16.00
N LEU A 183 28.15 -26.18 15.52
CA LEU A 183 28.30 -27.51 14.96
C LEU A 183 29.30 -28.29 15.82
N THR A 184 28.85 -29.34 16.49
CA THR A 184 29.73 -30.25 17.25
C THR A 184 30.24 -31.34 16.33
N LEU A 185 31.57 -31.50 16.29
CA LEU A 185 32.25 -32.42 15.39
C LEU A 185 32.64 -33.71 16.11
N PRO A 186 32.64 -34.86 15.41
CA PRO A 186 33.11 -36.12 15.98
C PRO A 186 34.61 -36.09 16.26
N ASP A 187 35.05 -36.93 17.18
CA ASP A 187 36.47 -37.29 17.30
C ASP A 187 36.88 -38.11 16.07
N VAL A 188 38.01 -37.74 15.46
CA VAL A 188 38.53 -38.43 14.28
C VAL A 188 40.00 -38.81 14.49
N VAL A 189 40.36 -40.02 14.07
CA VAL A 189 41.75 -40.52 14.13
C VAL A 189 42.51 -40.27 12.81
N SER A 190 41.79 -39.94 11.75
CA SER A 190 42.29 -39.52 10.45
C SER A 190 41.42 -38.39 9.91
N GLU A 191 41.85 -37.74 8.83
CA GLU A 191 41.03 -36.73 8.16
C GLU A 191 39.66 -37.29 7.73
N LEU A 192 38.61 -36.50 7.95
CA LEU A 192 37.23 -36.78 7.53
C LEU A 192 36.65 -35.56 6.81
N SER A 193 36.11 -35.77 5.60
CA SER A 193 35.40 -34.73 4.86
C SER A 193 33.89 -34.88 5.04
N ALA A 194 33.20 -33.78 5.35
CA ALA A 194 31.75 -33.71 5.50
C ALA A 194 31.15 -32.58 4.67
N SER A 195 30.00 -32.83 4.05
CA SER A 195 29.19 -31.80 3.39
C SER A 195 28.15 -31.26 4.37
N ILE A 196 28.13 -29.95 4.56
CA ILE A 196 27.14 -29.24 5.35
C ILE A 196 26.35 -28.32 4.41
N THR A 197 25.06 -28.57 4.24
CA THR A 197 24.22 -27.83 3.28
C THR A 197 23.23 -26.96 4.04
N LEU A 198 23.09 -25.70 3.62
CA LEU A 198 22.03 -24.80 4.04
C LEU A 198 21.02 -24.68 2.90
N THR A 199 19.75 -24.92 3.19
CA THR A 199 18.62 -24.63 2.30
C THR A 199 17.91 -23.39 2.81
N ALA A 200 17.62 -22.44 1.91
CA ALA A 200 16.83 -21.25 2.18
C ALA A 200 15.56 -21.27 1.33
N THR A 201 14.41 -20.96 1.92
CA THR A 201 13.09 -21.00 1.26
C THR A 201 12.29 -19.73 1.56
N ASP A 202 11.83 -19.05 0.51
CA ASP A 202 10.94 -17.88 0.61
C ASP A 202 9.47 -18.28 0.88
N GLU A 203 8.57 -17.29 1.05
CA GLU A 203 7.14 -17.53 1.32
C GLU A 203 6.38 -18.14 0.12
N GLN A 204 6.96 -18.07 -1.08
CA GLN A 204 6.42 -18.57 -2.35
C GLN A 204 6.99 -19.95 -2.71
N ASN A 205 7.81 -20.54 -1.83
CA ASN A 205 8.48 -21.83 -1.94
C ASN A 205 9.61 -21.89 -2.99
N ASN A 206 10.19 -20.77 -3.42
CA ASN A 206 11.45 -20.81 -4.15
C ASN A 206 12.59 -21.12 -3.19
N GLN A 207 13.51 -21.96 -3.65
CA GLN A 207 14.58 -22.50 -2.81
C GLN A 207 15.94 -22.26 -3.43
N SER A 208 16.91 -22.00 -2.57
CA SER A 208 18.32 -22.08 -2.91
C SER A 208 19.05 -22.94 -1.88
N GLU A 209 20.16 -23.52 -2.31
CA GLU A 209 21.01 -24.34 -1.46
C GLU A 209 22.46 -23.92 -1.62
N LYS A 210 23.21 -23.97 -0.52
CA LYS A 210 24.66 -23.79 -0.54
C LYS A 210 25.34 -24.77 0.38
N THR A 211 26.42 -25.37 -0.11
CA THR A 211 27.14 -26.43 0.59
C THR A 211 28.54 -25.96 0.99
N LEU A 212 28.86 -26.15 2.27
CA LEU A 212 30.20 -26.09 2.84
C LEU A 212 30.83 -27.47 2.82
N GLN A 213 32.03 -27.56 2.26
CA GLN A 213 32.93 -28.71 2.45
C GLN A 213 33.76 -28.51 3.72
N LEU A 214 33.51 -29.33 4.74
CA LEU A 214 34.21 -29.28 6.01
C LEU A 214 35.25 -30.41 6.08
N THR A 215 36.53 -30.05 6.22
CA THR A 215 37.60 -31.00 6.52
C THR A 215 37.84 -31.05 8.02
N ILE A 216 37.60 -32.20 8.63
CA ILE A 216 37.78 -32.46 10.06
C ILE A 216 39.12 -33.18 10.22
N MET A 217 40.08 -32.52 10.85
CA MET A 217 41.44 -33.03 11.05
C MET A 217 41.57 -33.73 12.40
N SER A 218 42.39 -34.79 12.43
CA SER A 218 42.76 -35.46 13.68
C SER A 218 43.61 -34.53 14.55
N PRO A 219 43.30 -34.37 15.84
CA PRO A 219 44.09 -33.55 16.76
C PRO A 219 45.49 -34.12 17.07
N HIS A 220 45.83 -35.31 16.57
CA HIS A 220 47.08 -36.03 16.87
C HIS A 220 48.08 -36.13 15.70
N LEU A 221 47.89 -35.37 14.62
CA LEU A 221 48.90 -35.23 13.57
C LEU A 221 49.64 -33.90 13.72
N GLY A 222 50.65 -33.92 14.59
CA GLY A 222 51.73 -32.94 14.68
C GLY A 222 53.07 -33.65 14.58
#